data_AF-A0A231NU56-F1
#
_entry.id   AF-A0A231NU56-F1
#
_cell.length_a   1.000
_cell.length_b   1.000
_cell.length_c   1.000
_cell.angle_alpha   90.00
_cell.angle_beta   90.00
_cell.angle_gamma   90.00
#
_symmetry.space_group_name_H-M   'P 1'
#
loop_
_entity.id
_entity.type
_entity.pdbx_description
1 polymer ?
#
loop_
_entity_poly.entity_id
_entity_poly.type
_entity_poly.pdbx_seq_one_letter_code
_entity_poly.pdbx_strand_id
1 'polypeptide(L)' 'MAVKKLKTKMNRLEAIAELLEGDELEIEASMKLFEEGMKLINECNADLDTLEGKITIMIDGEEKEFEGSLEV' A
#
# COMPACT_ATOMS: atom_id res chain seq x y z
N MET A 1 -0.39 -4.07 -16.40
CA MET A 1 0.73 -3.31 -15.78
C MET A 1 0.44 -2.87 -14.35
N ALA A 2 -0.79 -2.44 -14.01
CA ALA A 2 -1.16 -1.99 -12.65
C ALA A 2 -0.82 -2.99 -11.53
N VAL A 3 -1.21 -4.27 -11.68
CA VAL A 3 -0.88 -5.35 -10.72
C VAL A 3 0.63 -5.50 -10.49
N LYS A 4 1.46 -5.28 -11.52
CA LYS A 4 2.92 -5.33 -11.40
C LYS A 4 3.45 -4.18 -10.54
N LYS A 5 2.87 -2.98 -10.66
CA LYS A 5 3.23 -1.83 -9.82
C LYS A 5 2.83 -2.03 -8.36
N LEU A 6 1.63 -2.57 -8.10
CA LEU A 6 1.18 -2.91 -6.74
C LEU A 6 2.15 -3.90 -6.09
N LYS A 7 2.53 -4.97 -6.82
CA LYS A 7 3.50 -5.94 -6.31
C LYS A 7 4.87 -5.32 -6.01
N THR A 8 5.34 -4.37 -6.82
CA THR A 8 6.57 -3.62 -6.52
C THR A 8 6.46 -2.82 -5.23
N LYS A 9 5.33 -2.14 -4.99
CA LYS A 9 5.10 -1.39 -3.74
C LYS A 9 5.06 -2.32 -2.52
N MET A 10 4.39 -3.47 -2.63
CA MET A 10 4.34 -4.48 -1.55
C MET A 10 5.74 -5.04 -1.24
N ASN A 11 6.54 -5.37 -2.26
CA ASN A 11 7.92 -5.81 -2.03
C ASN A 11 8.77 -4.72 -1.34
N ARG A 12 8.52 -3.44 -1.63
CA ARG A 12 9.21 -2.34 -0.94
C ARG A 12 8.78 -2.23 0.52
N LEU A 13 7.50 -2.43 0.82
CA LEU A 13 7.01 -2.49 2.20
C LEU A 13 7.65 -3.62 3.00
N GLU A 14 7.77 -4.82 2.43
CA GLU A 14 8.50 -5.93 3.05
C GLU A 14 9.95 -5.55 3.35
N ALA A 15 10.66 -4.96 2.39
CA ALA A 15 12.04 -4.51 2.60
C ALA A 15 12.14 -3.40 3.66
N ILE A 16 11.16 -2.50 3.77
CA ILE A 16 11.12 -1.48 4.82
C ILE A 16 10.92 -2.13 6.19
N ALA A 17 10.02 -3.12 6.31
CA ALA A 17 9.80 -3.85 7.54
C ALA A 17 11.08 -4.57 8.00
N GLU A 18 11.75 -5.30 7.10
CA GLU A 18 13.03 -5.96 7.38
C GLU A 18 14.10 -4.97 7.86
N LEU A 19 14.19 -3.78 7.25
CA LEU A 19 15.14 -2.76 7.66
C LEU A 19 14.81 -2.19 9.05
N LEU A 20 13.53 -1.97 9.35
CA LEU A 20 13.07 -1.44 10.64
C LEU A 20 13.22 -2.45 11.80
N GLU A 21 13.27 -3.74 11.52
CA GLU A 21 13.55 -4.80 12.50
C GLU A 21 15.04 -4.89 12.88
N GLY A 22 15.94 -4.21 12.15
CA GLY A 22 17.38 -4.21 12.41
C GLY A 22 17.77 -3.34 13.61
N ASP A 23 18.66 -3.86 14.47
CA ASP A 23 19.10 -3.21 15.72
C ASP A 23 20.07 -2.02 15.52
N GLU A 24 20.65 -1.84 14.33
CA GLU A 24 21.70 -0.85 14.05
C GLU A 24 21.19 0.43 13.36
N LEU A 25 19.87 0.59 13.20
CA LEU A 25 19.33 1.71 12.44
C LEU A 25 19.26 2.99 13.29
N GLU A 26 19.86 4.07 12.78
CA GLU A 26 19.76 5.39 13.40
C GLU A 26 18.30 5.86 13.42
N ILE A 27 17.87 6.49 14.52
CA ILE A 27 16.47 6.94 14.71
C ILE A 27 15.97 7.79 13.53
N GLU A 28 16.79 8.70 13.01
CA GLU A 28 16.40 9.53 11.86
C GLU A 28 16.16 8.70 10.59
N ALA A 29 16.97 7.65 10.38
CA ALA A 29 16.77 6.72 9.27
C ALA A 29 15.49 5.89 9.47
N SER A 30 15.20 5.45 10.70
CA SER A 30 13.99 4.68 11.02
C SER A 30 12.74 5.51 10.78
N MET A 31 12.77 6.80 11.15
CA MET A 31 11.66 7.72 10.89
C MET A 31 11.41 7.90 9.38
N LYS A 32 12.45 8.07 8.56
CA LYS A 32 12.30 8.19 7.11
C LYS A 32 11.71 6.92 6.47
N LEU A 33 12.18 5.74 6.90
CA LEU A 33 11.64 4.46 6.44
C LEU A 33 10.18 4.28 6.84
N PHE A 34 9.82 4.68 8.06
CA PHE A 34 8.44 4.63 8.54
C PHE A 34 7.52 5.55 7.73
N GLU A 35 7.92 6.79 7.47
CA GLU A 35 7.17 7.73 6.60
C GLU A 35 7.00 7.18 5.19
N GLU A 36 8.05 6.59 4.61
CA GLU A 36 7.98 5.92 3.32
C GLU A 36 6.98 4.76 3.35
N GLY A 37 7.02 3.91 4.38
CA GLY A 37 6.11 2.79 4.57
C GLY A 37 4.65 3.25 4.66
N MET A 38 4.36 4.27 5.47
CA MET A 38 3.01 4.84 5.60
C MET A 38 2.48 5.38 4.26
N LYS A 39 3.34 6.05 3.49
CA LYS A 39 2.97 6.53 2.16
C LYS A 39 2.67 5.37 1.21
N LEU A 40 3.50 4.33 1.20
CA LEU A 40 3.31 3.16 0.36
C LEU A 40 2.02 2.39 0.69
N ILE A 41 1.65 2.30 1.97
CA ILE A 41 0.38 1.68 2.40
C ILE A 41 -0.80 2.45 1.80
N ASN A 42 -0.83 3.78 1.95
CA ASN A 42 -1.89 4.61 1.37
C ASN A 42 -1.98 4.45 -0.15
N GLU A 43 -0.83 4.41 -0.82
CA GLU A 43 -0.76 4.21 -2.27
C GLU A 43 -1.18 2.80 -2.71
N CYS A 44 -1.00 1.78 -1.88
CA CYS A 44 -1.47 0.42 -2.16
C CYS A 44 -2.99 0.33 -2.01
N ASN A 45 -3.56 0.95 -0.97
CA ASN A 45 -5.01 1.00 -0.78
C ASN A 45 -5.69 1.69 -1.96
N ALA A 46 -5.21 2.87 -2.37
CA ALA A 46 -5.78 3.57 -3.54
C ALA A 46 -5.68 2.76 -4.86
N ASP A 47 -4.58 2.03 -5.05
CA ASP A 47 -4.41 1.14 -6.20
C ASP A 47 -5.40 -0.04 -6.15
N LEU A 48 -5.65 -0.60 -4.96
CA LEU A 48 -6.63 -1.68 -4.73
C LEU A 48 -8.05 -1.19 -4.98
N ASP A 49 -8.44 -0.05 -4.43
CA ASP A 49 -9.76 0.57 -4.63
C ASP A 49 -10.04 0.78 -6.13
N THR A 50 -9.03 1.27 -6.85
CA THR A 50 -9.13 1.47 -8.31
C THR A 50 -9.30 0.16 -9.08
N LEU A 51 -8.61 -0.91 -8.65
CA LEU A 51 -8.72 -2.21 -9.29
C LEU A 51 -10.06 -2.86 -9.00
N GLU A 52 -10.55 -2.74 -7.76
CA GLU A 52 -11.84 -3.25 -7.33
C GLU A 52 -12.98 -2.53 -8.03
N GLY A 53 -12.98 -1.18 -8.08
CA GLY A 53 -13.98 -0.42 -8.82
C GLY A 53 -14.10 -0.86 -10.28
N LYS A 54 -12.97 -1.16 -10.92
CA LYS A 54 -12.97 -1.74 -12.29
C LYS A 54 -13.59 -3.12 -12.35
N ILE A 55 -13.34 -3.98 -11.36
CA ILE A 55 -13.96 -5.31 -11.27
C ILE A 55 -15.46 -5.18 -11.04
N THR A 56 -15.90 -4.30 -10.13
CA THR A 56 -17.31 -4.05 -9.84
C THR A 56 -18.05 -3.54 -11.07
N ILE A 57 -17.49 -2.61 -11.84
CA ILE A 57 -18.07 -2.18 -13.12
C ILE A 57 -18.19 -3.36 -14.09
N MET A 58 -17.21 -4.26 -14.14
CA MET A 58 -17.25 -5.42 -15.04
C MET A 58 -18.29 -6.47 -14.64
N ILE A 59 -18.59 -6.61 -13.34
CA ILE A 59 -19.54 -7.61 -12.84
C ILE A 59 -20.96 -7.04 -12.78
N ASP A 60 -21.12 -5.86 -12.18
CA ASP A 60 -22.42 -5.27 -11.82
C ASP A 60 -22.81 -4.09 -12.71
N GLY A 61 -21.90 -3.54 -13.51
CA GLY A 61 -22.15 -2.40 -14.40
C GLY A 61 -22.16 -1.02 -13.72
N GLU A 62 -21.87 -0.95 -12.41
CA GLU A 62 -21.86 0.28 -11.61
C GLU A 62 -20.52 0.47 -10.90
N GLU A 63 -20.04 1.71 -10.82
CA GLU A 63 -18.86 2.08 -10.04
C GLU A 63 -19.27 2.34 -8.58
N LYS A 64 -18.64 1.64 -7.63
CA LYS A 64 -18.85 1.83 -6.19
C LYS A 64 -17.50 2.15 -5.55
N GLU A 65 -17.46 3.19 -4.73
CA GLU A 65 -16.32 3.45 -3.85
C GLU A 65 -16.33 2.45 -2.69
N PHE A 66 -15.17 1.86 -2.41
CA PHE A 66 -15.01 0.90 -1.32
C PHE A 66 -14.86 1.68 0.01
N GLU A 67 -15.84 1.58 0.91
CA GLU A 67 -15.72 2.05 2.29
C GLU A 67 -14.89 1.05 3.12
N GLY A 68 -13.60 0.95 2.79
CA GLY A 68 -12.62 0.26 3.62
C GLY A 68 -12.23 1.14 4.79
N SER A 69 -13.05 1.21 5.83
CA SER A 69 -12.66 1.82 7.09
C SER A 69 -11.52 0.99 7.70
N LEU A 70 -10.27 1.45 7.56
CA LEU A 70 -9.27 1.17 8.58
C LEU A 70 -9.71 1.96 9.83
N GLU A 71 -10.52 1.35 10.68
CA GLU A 71 -10.54 1.70 12.09
C GLU A 71 -9.17 1.30 12.65
N VAL A 72 -8.32 2.31 12.85
CA VAL A 72 -7.05 2.18 13.59
C VAL A 72 -7.32 2.41 15.06
#